data_AF-A0A6N8X9E0-F1
#
_entry.id   AF-A0A6N8X9E0-F1
#
_cell.length_a   1.000
_cell.length_b   1.000
_cell.length_c   1.000
_cell.angle_alpha   90.00
_cell.angle_beta   90.00
_cell.angle_gamma   90.00
#
_symmetry.space_group_name_H-M   'P 1'
#
loop_
_entity.id
_entity.type
_entity.pdbx_description
1 polymer ?
#
loop_
_entity_poly.entity_id
_entity_poly.type
_entity_poly.pdbx_seq_one_letter_code
_entity_poly.pdbx_strand_id
1 'polypeptide(L)'
;MIRSTRRNPTHLSRLLPTALVALATTAAFAAEPDWRLVEAYLELDEAWHELDREIATADIGSDEKERRRKEERGAHPDIVLAVGAARAIIEADGKRAVEAAQFLMEHTPGLSPTADGDIEFGTAALAELLGPDWSHVDDFTNPKEGFLARLFAGDPSGPKALAAARAIVDLGGTHDRTRDAAEFLVERGAGTRGGSPQNVLAGIRTLESLVPDYDNWPRMLMHVGRTRGDSEAIDEFLTGKAAEGSDPLVRATARYYAASRLARSINSAPDDERGAVRERALDLASGLSAGIEDEEFVAKGRDAEGNPATQTLADVERDILATIRYATVGGSVSDFAGTRLDGVEQGIADFGGQVVLVDFWATWCGPCIAGLPK
;
A
#
# COMPACT_ATOMS: atom_id res chain seq x y z
N MET A 1 -20.45 -32.62 -66.56
CA MET A 1 -19.16 -33.03 -65.96
C MET A 1 -19.29 -32.93 -64.44
N ILE A 2 -19.58 -34.04 -63.76
CA ILE A 2 -19.62 -34.13 -62.28
C ILE A 2 -19.10 -35.52 -61.87
N ARG A 3 -18.32 -35.55 -60.77
CA ARG A 3 -17.81 -36.68 -59.95
C ARG A 3 -16.61 -37.46 -60.55
N SER A 4 -15.62 -37.98 -59.79
CA SER A 4 -15.52 -38.28 -58.36
C SER A 4 -14.06 -38.59 -57.95
N THR A 5 -13.75 -38.33 -56.67
CA THR A 5 -12.94 -39.10 -55.68
C THR A 5 -11.92 -40.18 -56.10
N ARG A 6 -10.77 -40.24 -55.41
CA ARG A 6 -10.38 -41.33 -54.46
C ARG A 6 -8.97 -41.14 -53.86
N ARG A 7 -8.86 -41.23 -52.53
CA ARG A 7 -7.67 -41.71 -51.78
C ARG A 7 -7.41 -43.18 -52.13
N ASN A 8 -6.17 -43.67 -52.05
CA ASN A 8 -5.72 -44.72 -51.08
C ASN A 8 -4.21 -45.12 -51.26
N PRO A 9 -3.62 -46.05 -50.46
CA PRO A 9 -2.52 -45.75 -49.51
C PRO A 9 -1.33 -46.76 -49.66
N THR A 10 -0.65 -47.09 -48.56
CA THR A 10 0.37 -48.16 -48.30
C THR A 10 1.82 -47.66 -48.24
N HIS A 11 2.40 -47.51 -47.04
CA HIS A 11 2.99 -48.48 -46.09
C HIS A 11 4.51 -48.60 -46.30
N LEU A 12 5.29 -48.20 -45.31
CA LEU A 12 6.34 -49.05 -44.74
C LEU A 12 6.68 -48.59 -43.33
N SER A 13 6.29 -49.45 -42.40
CA SER A 13 6.51 -49.44 -40.97
C SER A 13 7.96 -49.80 -40.63
N ARG A 14 8.49 -49.26 -39.51
CA ARG A 14 9.41 -49.90 -38.54
C ARG A 14 9.77 -48.85 -37.48
N LEU A 15 9.06 -48.82 -36.34
CA LEU A 15 9.48 -49.42 -35.06
C LEU A 15 10.85 -48.93 -34.58
N LEU A 16 10.84 -48.00 -33.63
CA LEU A 16 11.96 -47.75 -32.71
C LEU A 16 11.46 -47.95 -31.27
N PRO A 17 12.14 -48.77 -30.45
CA PRO A 17 11.79 -49.01 -29.06
C PRO A 17 12.49 -48.01 -28.12
N THR A 18 11.84 -47.82 -26.99
CA THR A 18 12.28 -47.15 -25.76
C THR A 18 13.38 -47.96 -25.04
N ALA A 19 14.49 -47.31 -24.64
CA ALA A 19 15.39 -47.70 -23.52
C ALA A 19 16.38 -46.52 -23.30
N LEU A 20 16.21 -45.61 -22.33
CA LEU A 20 16.35 -45.69 -20.87
C LEU A 20 17.83 -45.74 -20.38
N VAL A 21 18.31 -44.56 -19.95
CA VAL A 21 19.23 -44.24 -18.83
C VAL A 21 20.68 -44.73 -18.87
N ALA A 22 21.62 -43.77 -18.95
CA ALA A 22 22.87 -43.77 -18.19
C ALA A 22 23.38 -42.32 -18.00
N LEU A 23 23.70 -41.98 -16.75
CA LEU A 23 24.14 -40.67 -16.24
C LEU A 23 25.52 -40.23 -16.78
N ALA A 24 25.68 -38.92 -17.00
CA ALA A 24 26.86 -38.16 -16.58
C ALA A 24 26.58 -36.66 -16.72
N THR A 25 26.23 -36.04 -15.59
CA THR A 25 26.60 -34.66 -15.17
C THR A 25 27.26 -33.79 -16.23
N THR A 26 26.45 -33.13 -17.06
CA THR A 26 26.73 -31.75 -17.40
C THR A 26 26.00 -30.92 -16.37
N ALA A 27 26.74 -30.25 -15.48
CA ALA A 27 26.22 -29.07 -14.82
C ALA A 27 25.67 -28.17 -15.93
N ALA A 28 24.35 -28.14 -16.07
CA ALA A 28 23.71 -27.07 -16.80
C ALA A 28 24.05 -25.84 -15.96
N PHE A 29 25.02 -25.05 -16.43
CA PHE A 29 24.98 -23.63 -16.16
C PHE A 29 23.61 -23.21 -16.68
N ALA A 30 22.61 -23.16 -15.79
CA ALA A 30 21.39 -22.44 -16.07
C ALA A 30 21.88 -21.05 -16.49
N ALA A 31 21.57 -20.64 -17.72
CA ALA A 31 21.91 -19.32 -18.18
C ALA A 31 21.45 -18.33 -17.10
N GLU A 32 22.34 -17.45 -16.64
CA GLU A 32 21.98 -16.42 -15.66
C GLU A 32 20.66 -15.77 -16.12
N PRO A 33 19.63 -15.70 -15.27
CA PRO A 33 18.33 -15.17 -15.66
C PRO A 33 18.48 -13.76 -16.28
N ASP A 34 17.78 -13.50 -17.39
CA ASP A 34 18.11 -12.38 -18.27
C ASP A 34 17.60 -11.04 -17.71
N TRP A 35 18.51 -10.25 -17.12
CA TRP A 35 18.26 -8.89 -16.67
C TRP A 35 17.68 -7.98 -17.77
N ARG A 36 17.91 -8.28 -19.06
CA ARG A 36 17.36 -7.49 -20.16
C ARG A 36 15.84 -7.36 -20.11
N LEU A 37 15.12 -8.32 -19.52
CA LEU A 37 13.68 -8.21 -19.34
C LEU A 37 13.30 -7.14 -18.32
N VAL A 38 14.07 -7.01 -17.24
CA VAL A 38 13.90 -5.93 -16.25
C VAL A 38 14.30 -4.59 -16.87
N GLU A 39 15.44 -4.55 -17.56
CA GLU A 39 15.95 -3.35 -18.24
C GLU A 39 14.98 -2.83 -19.30
N ALA A 40 14.47 -3.70 -20.17
CA ALA A 40 13.49 -3.32 -21.19
C ALA A 40 12.19 -2.79 -20.57
N TYR A 41 11.74 -3.34 -19.43
CA TYR A 41 10.60 -2.79 -18.71
C TYR A 41 10.89 -1.38 -18.18
N LEU A 42 12.04 -1.17 -17.53
CA LEU A 42 12.44 0.12 -16.99
C LEU A 42 12.49 1.21 -18.08
N GLU A 43 13.04 0.88 -19.25
CA GLU A 43 13.08 1.80 -20.39
C GLU A 43 11.68 2.17 -20.89
N LEU A 44 10.77 1.18 -20.97
CA LEU A 44 9.38 1.42 -21.38
C LEU A 44 8.60 2.24 -20.34
N ASP A 45 8.80 1.95 -19.05
CA ASP A 45 8.18 2.65 -17.90
C ASP A 45 8.61 4.13 -17.88
N GLU A 46 9.92 4.38 -18.03
CA GLU A 46 10.48 5.73 -18.08
C GLU A 46 9.93 6.52 -19.28
N ALA A 47 9.93 5.93 -20.47
CA ALA A 47 9.40 6.56 -21.68
C ALA A 47 7.90 6.88 -21.56
N TRP A 48 7.13 5.97 -20.95
CA TRP A 48 5.70 6.19 -20.71
C TRP A 48 5.47 7.37 -19.76
N HIS A 49 6.23 7.45 -18.66
CA HIS A 49 6.13 8.55 -17.70
C HIS A 49 6.63 9.88 -18.25
N GLU A 50 7.67 9.87 -19.09
CA GLU A 50 8.14 11.07 -19.80
C GLU A 50 7.03 11.65 -20.69
N LEU A 51 6.41 10.81 -21.51
CA LEU A 51 5.30 11.25 -22.37
C LEU A 51 4.08 11.69 -21.56
N ASP A 52 3.75 11.02 -20.46
CA ASP A 52 2.65 11.46 -19.58
C ASP A 52 2.91 12.85 -18.98
N ARG A 53 4.13 13.11 -18.52
CA ARG A 53 4.55 14.43 -18.01
C ARG A 53 4.52 15.49 -19.10
N GLU A 54 4.98 15.16 -20.31
CA GLU A 54 4.91 16.05 -21.47
C GLU A 54 3.45 16.46 -21.75
N ILE A 55 2.54 15.48 -21.84
CA ILE A 55 1.11 15.73 -22.08
C ILE A 55 0.50 16.55 -20.94
N ALA A 56 0.82 16.21 -19.68
CA ALA A 56 0.30 16.91 -18.51
C ALA A 56 0.71 18.39 -18.47
N THR A 57 1.95 18.68 -18.85
CA THR A 57 2.53 20.04 -18.80
C THR A 57 2.32 20.86 -20.06
N ALA A 58 1.90 20.25 -21.17
CA ALA A 58 1.63 20.94 -22.41
C ALA A 58 0.52 22.00 -22.28
N ASP A 59 0.70 23.15 -22.95
CA ASP A 59 -0.26 24.25 -23.03
C ASP A 59 -1.33 23.96 -24.10
N ILE A 60 -2.15 22.94 -23.83
CA ILE A 60 -3.21 22.43 -24.70
C ILE A 60 -4.47 22.15 -23.87
N GLY A 61 -5.64 22.13 -24.54
CA GLY A 61 -6.93 21.86 -23.91
C GLY A 61 -7.03 20.45 -23.30
N SER A 62 -7.90 20.28 -22.30
CA SER A 62 -8.13 19.01 -21.61
C SER A 62 -8.48 17.86 -22.55
N ASP A 63 -9.33 18.14 -23.55
CA ASP A 63 -9.79 17.13 -24.52
C ASP A 63 -8.62 16.63 -25.38
N GLU A 64 -7.69 17.53 -25.72
CA GLU A 64 -6.48 17.17 -26.46
C GLU A 64 -5.50 16.40 -25.59
N LYS A 65 -5.34 16.76 -24.30
CA LYS A 65 -4.53 15.96 -23.35
C LYS A 65 -5.07 14.54 -23.24
N GLU A 66 -6.40 14.40 -23.15
CA GLU A 66 -7.04 13.09 -23.07
C GLU A 66 -6.86 12.27 -24.35
N ARG A 67 -7.03 12.90 -25.53
CA ARG A 67 -6.73 12.27 -26.82
C ARG A 67 -5.28 11.77 -26.86
N ARG A 68 -4.30 12.61 -26.51
CA ARG A 68 -2.87 12.23 -26.49
C ARG A 68 -2.58 11.08 -25.52
N ARG A 69 -3.18 11.09 -24.32
CA ARG A 69 -3.03 9.96 -23.37
C ARG A 69 -3.54 8.66 -23.96
N LYS A 70 -4.64 8.69 -24.70
CA LYS A 70 -5.25 7.52 -25.30
C LYS A 70 -4.52 7.03 -26.55
N GLU A 71 -4.10 7.94 -27.43
CA GLU A 71 -3.59 7.61 -28.77
C GLU A 71 -2.07 7.54 -28.84
N GLU A 72 -1.35 8.38 -28.07
CA GLU A 72 0.11 8.47 -28.13
C GLU A 72 0.76 7.73 -26.96
N ARG A 73 0.34 8.03 -25.72
CA ARG A 73 0.91 7.40 -24.51
C ARG A 73 0.44 5.96 -24.32
N GLY A 74 -0.85 5.71 -24.56
CA GLY A 74 -1.45 4.39 -24.45
C GLY A 74 -1.50 3.84 -23.02
N ALA A 75 -1.63 2.52 -22.93
CA ALA A 75 -1.64 1.78 -21.68
C ALA A 75 -0.23 1.72 -21.05
N HIS A 76 -0.18 1.63 -19.73
CA HIS A 76 1.08 1.45 -19.01
C HIS A 76 1.74 0.10 -19.39
N PRO A 77 3.07 0.02 -19.50
CA PRO A 77 3.78 -1.24 -19.72
C PRO A 77 3.42 -2.31 -18.67
N ASP A 78 3.33 -3.57 -19.12
CA ASP A 78 3.07 -4.72 -18.25
C ASP A 78 4.36 -5.16 -17.55
N ILE A 79 4.33 -5.20 -16.22
CA ILE A 79 5.48 -5.50 -15.36
C ILE A 79 5.70 -7.01 -15.14
N VAL A 80 4.72 -7.87 -15.45
CA VAL A 80 4.71 -9.28 -15.00
C VAL A 80 5.97 -10.06 -15.42
N LEU A 81 6.46 -9.86 -16.65
CA LEU A 81 7.67 -10.54 -17.12
C LEU A 81 8.93 -10.04 -16.42
N ALA A 82 9.01 -8.75 -16.11
CA ALA A 82 10.13 -8.17 -15.38
C ALA A 82 10.14 -8.64 -13.92
N VAL A 83 8.98 -8.77 -13.27
CA VAL A 83 8.85 -9.39 -11.94
C VAL A 83 9.38 -10.82 -11.95
N GLY A 84 8.95 -11.63 -12.93
CA GLY A 84 9.41 -13.01 -13.05
C GLY A 84 10.92 -13.11 -13.27
N ALA A 85 11.50 -12.24 -14.10
CA ALA A 85 12.94 -12.17 -14.33
C ALA A 85 13.70 -11.76 -13.05
N ALA A 86 13.25 -10.72 -12.36
CA ALA A 86 13.88 -10.26 -11.12
C ALA A 86 13.89 -11.35 -10.04
N ARG A 87 12.76 -12.05 -9.83
CA ARG A 87 12.69 -13.20 -8.92
C ARG A 87 13.70 -14.29 -9.28
N ALA A 88 13.77 -14.67 -10.56
CA ALA A 88 14.71 -15.69 -11.01
C ALA A 88 16.17 -15.28 -10.77
N ILE A 89 16.53 -14.00 -11.01
CA ILE A 89 17.88 -13.47 -10.76
C ILE A 89 18.26 -13.62 -9.28
N ILE A 90 17.34 -13.30 -8.38
CA ILE A 90 17.54 -13.44 -6.93
C ILE A 90 17.73 -14.92 -6.56
N GLU A 91 16.84 -15.81 -7.01
CA GLU A 91 16.90 -17.24 -6.70
C GLU A 91 18.17 -17.93 -7.24
N ALA A 92 18.71 -17.42 -8.34
CA ALA A 92 19.94 -17.92 -8.94
C ALA A 92 21.23 -17.36 -8.28
N ASP A 93 21.11 -16.52 -7.25
CA ASP A 93 22.23 -15.73 -6.69
C ASP A 93 23.02 -14.99 -7.79
N GLY A 94 22.27 -14.40 -8.71
CA GLY A 94 22.83 -13.74 -9.89
C GLY A 94 23.58 -12.45 -9.53
N LYS A 95 24.48 -12.01 -10.41
CA LYS A 95 25.28 -10.77 -10.22
C LYS A 95 24.46 -9.50 -9.97
N ARG A 96 23.16 -9.52 -10.31
CA ARG A 96 22.22 -8.40 -10.14
C ARG A 96 21.12 -8.68 -9.10
N ALA A 97 21.36 -9.60 -8.15
CA ALA A 97 20.37 -9.96 -7.14
C ALA A 97 19.94 -8.76 -6.27
N VAL A 98 20.87 -7.85 -5.96
CA VAL A 98 20.58 -6.61 -5.24
C VAL A 98 19.63 -5.71 -6.05
N GLU A 99 19.97 -5.43 -7.31
CA GLU A 99 19.16 -4.60 -8.20
C GLU A 99 17.79 -5.21 -8.47
N ALA A 100 17.72 -6.54 -8.63
CA ALA A 100 16.49 -7.28 -8.80
C ALA A 100 15.59 -7.18 -7.55
N ALA A 101 16.18 -7.30 -6.35
CA ALA A 101 15.43 -7.15 -5.10
C ALA A 101 14.89 -5.73 -4.92
N GLN A 102 15.71 -4.71 -5.23
CA GLN A 102 15.28 -3.31 -5.22
C GLN A 102 14.16 -3.05 -6.23
N PHE A 103 14.26 -3.59 -7.45
CA PHE A 103 13.23 -3.50 -8.48
C PHE A 103 11.88 -4.02 -7.98
N LEU A 104 11.87 -5.21 -7.36
CA LEU A 104 10.64 -5.79 -6.80
C LEU A 104 10.00 -4.91 -5.74
N MET A 105 10.80 -4.25 -4.90
CA MET A 105 10.30 -3.36 -3.84
C MET A 105 9.78 -2.03 -4.39
N GLU A 106 10.45 -1.45 -5.39
CA GLU A 106 10.16 -0.08 -5.83
C GLU A 106 9.12 0.01 -6.95
N HIS A 107 9.02 -0.99 -7.83
CA HIS A 107 8.30 -0.85 -9.10
C HIS A 107 7.02 -1.69 -9.18
N THR A 108 6.84 -2.65 -8.28
CA THR A 108 5.62 -3.46 -8.22
C THR A 108 4.39 -2.79 -7.59
N PRO A 109 4.48 -1.81 -6.64
CA PRO A 109 3.30 -1.23 -6.00
C PRO A 109 2.30 -0.65 -7.00
N GLY A 110 1.06 -1.16 -7.00
CA GLY A 110 -0.02 -0.69 -7.88
C GLY A 110 0.06 -1.17 -9.34
N LEU A 111 1.11 -1.92 -9.70
CA LEU A 111 1.33 -2.44 -11.06
C LEU A 111 1.35 -3.97 -11.10
N SER A 112 1.93 -4.61 -10.08
CA SER A 112 1.92 -6.08 -9.95
C SER A 112 0.62 -6.56 -9.28
N PRO A 113 -0.05 -7.60 -9.79
CA PRO A 113 -1.16 -8.25 -9.09
C PRO A 113 -0.73 -8.93 -7.78
N THR A 114 0.58 -9.16 -7.59
CA THR A 114 1.19 -9.78 -6.41
C THR A 114 2.14 -8.83 -5.67
N ALA A 115 1.96 -7.52 -5.82
CA ALA A 115 2.87 -6.50 -5.32
C ALA A 115 3.36 -6.74 -3.89
N ASP A 116 2.45 -6.98 -2.92
CA ASP A 116 2.84 -7.20 -1.53
C ASP A 116 3.78 -8.41 -1.36
N GLY A 117 3.51 -9.50 -2.08
CA GLY A 117 4.35 -10.70 -2.07
C GLY A 117 5.68 -10.50 -2.79
N ASP A 118 5.73 -9.65 -3.81
CA ASP A 118 6.95 -9.30 -4.52
C ASP A 118 7.85 -8.37 -3.69
N ILE A 119 7.26 -7.41 -2.98
CA ILE A 119 7.94 -6.51 -2.05
C ILE A 119 8.53 -7.32 -0.90
N GLU A 120 7.77 -8.25 -0.30
CA GLU A 120 8.29 -9.10 0.78
C GLU A 120 9.44 -9.99 0.30
N PHE A 121 9.30 -10.60 -0.87
CA PHE A 121 10.37 -11.42 -1.47
C PHE A 121 11.64 -10.59 -1.70
N GLY A 122 11.51 -9.40 -2.29
CA GLY A 122 12.62 -8.47 -2.49
C GLY A 122 13.23 -8.01 -1.17
N THR A 123 12.41 -7.69 -0.16
CA THR A 123 12.90 -7.24 1.15
C THR A 123 13.72 -8.33 1.84
N ALA A 124 13.20 -9.56 1.88
CA ALA A 124 13.89 -10.69 2.51
C ALA A 124 15.23 -11.00 1.80
N ALA A 125 15.22 -11.05 0.47
CA ALA A 125 16.43 -11.27 -0.32
C ALA A 125 17.47 -10.17 -0.09
N LEU A 126 17.04 -8.90 -0.10
CA LEU A 126 17.95 -7.78 0.11
C LEU A 126 18.49 -7.74 1.54
N ALA A 127 17.69 -8.14 2.54
CA ALA A 127 18.11 -8.25 3.93
C ALA A 127 19.20 -9.32 4.10
N GLU A 128 19.08 -10.46 3.42
CA GLU A 128 20.09 -11.51 3.40
C GLU A 128 21.39 -11.05 2.72
N LEU A 129 21.28 -10.35 1.58
CA LEU A 129 22.43 -9.88 0.79
C LEU A 129 23.22 -8.76 1.48
N LEU A 130 22.54 -7.81 2.11
CA LEU A 130 23.17 -6.66 2.75
C LEU A 130 23.55 -6.93 4.21
N GLY A 131 22.81 -7.81 4.87
CA GLY A 131 22.97 -8.08 6.29
C GLY A 131 22.54 -6.90 7.18
N PRO A 132 22.85 -6.98 8.49
CA PRO A 132 22.38 -6.05 9.51
C PRO A 132 23.21 -4.74 9.55
N ASP A 133 23.36 -4.07 8.41
CA ASP A 133 24.16 -2.83 8.33
C ASP A 133 23.30 -1.58 8.55
N TRP A 134 23.27 -1.09 9.79
CA TRP A 134 22.53 0.12 10.18
C TRP A 134 22.99 1.40 9.45
N SER A 135 24.18 1.43 8.82
CA SER A 135 24.61 2.59 8.04
C SER A 135 23.67 2.88 6.87
N HIS A 136 23.03 1.84 6.32
CA HIS A 136 21.97 1.96 5.33
C HIS A 136 20.68 2.60 5.84
N VAL A 137 20.53 2.79 7.16
CA VAL A 137 19.39 3.51 7.75
C VAL A 137 19.82 4.93 8.16
N ASP A 138 21.00 5.07 8.78
CA ASP A 138 21.52 6.36 9.27
C ASP A 138 21.76 7.39 8.16
N ASP A 139 22.16 6.96 6.96
CA ASP A 139 22.30 7.86 5.80
C ASP A 139 20.98 8.57 5.43
N PHE A 140 19.83 7.97 5.78
CA PHE A 140 18.49 8.46 5.44
C PHE A 140 17.77 9.17 6.59
N THR A 141 18.30 9.10 7.82
CA THR A 141 17.77 9.82 8.99
C THR A 141 18.46 11.16 9.25
N ASN A 142 19.52 11.49 8.50
CA ASN A 142 20.31 12.71 8.69
C ASN A 142 19.51 14.00 8.37
N PRO A 143 19.21 14.86 9.35
CA PRO A 143 18.35 16.04 9.17
C PRO A 143 19.02 17.19 8.40
N LYS A 144 20.28 17.06 7.97
CA LYS A 144 21.03 18.11 7.25
C LYS A 144 20.49 18.41 5.85
N GLU A 145 19.62 17.55 5.33
CA GLU A 145 18.92 17.78 4.07
C GLU A 145 17.50 18.30 4.36
N GLY A 146 17.32 19.59 4.09
CA GLY A 146 16.07 20.32 4.30
C GLY A 146 14.90 19.75 3.50
N PHE A 147 13.68 20.21 3.79
CA PHE A 147 12.43 19.76 3.16
C PHE A 147 12.51 19.58 1.64
N LEU A 148 13.19 20.49 0.93
CA LEU A 148 13.35 20.44 -0.53
C LEU A 148 14.25 19.28 -0.99
N ALA A 149 15.31 18.94 -0.26
CA ALA A 149 16.13 17.78 -0.58
C ALA A 149 15.34 16.48 -0.40
N ARG A 150 14.49 16.35 0.63
CA ARG A 150 13.58 15.20 0.77
C ARG A 150 12.49 15.12 -0.29
N LEU A 151 12.10 16.27 -0.86
CA LEU A 151 11.12 16.36 -1.94
C LEU A 151 11.71 15.93 -3.30
N PHE A 152 13.02 16.13 -3.50
CA PHE A 152 13.72 15.90 -4.78
C PHE A 152 14.74 14.74 -4.78
N ALA A 153 15.20 14.26 -3.62
CA ALA A 153 16.19 13.18 -3.48
C ALA A 153 15.58 11.77 -3.43
N GLY A 154 14.24 11.65 -3.52
CA GLY A 154 13.53 10.39 -3.34
C GLY A 154 13.16 10.13 -1.87
N ASP A 155 12.22 9.22 -1.67
CA ASP A 155 11.70 8.84 -0.36
C ASP A 155 12.86 8.38 0.56
N PRO A 156 13.07 8.98 1.74
CA PRO A 156 14.15 8.63 2.70
C PRO A 156 13.93 7.25 3.38
N SER A 157 13.34 6.30 2.66
CA SER A 157 12.85 4.97 3.07
C SER A 157 13.23 3.93 2.03
N GLY A 158 14.39 4.10 1.38
CA GLY A 158 14.79 3.26 0.25
C GLY A 158 14.84 1.77 0.62
N PRO A 159 14.75 0.86 -0.37
CA PRO A 159 14.75 -0.59 -0.16
C PRO A 159 15.87 -1.10 0.74
N LYS A 160 17.08 -0.53 0.61
CA LYS A 160 18.25 -0.92 1.41
C LYS A 160 18.07 -0.62 2.90
N ALA A 161 17.44 0.51 3.24
CA ALA A 161 17.18 0.88 4.63
C ALA A 161 16.15 -0.07 5.27
N LEU A 162 15.06 -0.37 4.55
CA LEU A 162 14.05 -1.34 4.99
C LEU A 162 14.66 -2.74 5.15
N ALA A 163 15.48 -3.16 4.18
CA ALA A 163 16.18 -4.46 4.23
C ALA A 163 17.19 -4.55 5.38
N ALA A 164 17.99 -3.50 5.63
CA ALA A 164 18.94 -3.48 6.74
C ALA A 164 18.23 -3.52 8.10
N ALA A 165 17.16 -2.72 8.26
CA ALA A 165 16.33 -2.77 9.47
C ALA A 165 15.69 -4.15 9.63
N ARG A 166 15.25 -4.78 8.53
CA ARG A 166 14.71 -6.13 8.56
C ARG A 166 15.74 -7.17 8.98
N ALA A 167 16.95 -7.11 8.43
CA ALA A 167 18.05 -8.00 8.82
C ALA A 167 18.39 -7.87 10.31
N ILE A 168 18.39 -6.64 10.86
CA ILE A 168 18.63 -6.39 12.28
C ILE A 168 17.52 -6.98 13.17
N VAL A 169 16.25 -6.86 12.74
CA VAL A 169 15.12 -7.45 13.45
C VAL A 169 15.19 -8.98 13.44
N ASP A 170 15.56 -9.58 12.30
CA ASP A 170 15.66 -11.04 12.15
C ASP A 170 16.79 -11.66 13.02
N LEU A 171 17.73 -10.85 13.52
CA LEU A 171 18.74 -11.27 14.51
C LEU A 171 18.17 -11.54 15.92
N GLY A 172 16.87 -11.34 16.14
CA GLY A 172 16.18 -11.76 17.37
C GLY A 172 16.64 -11.02 18.63
N GLY A 173 17.00 -9.74 18.51
CA GLY A 173 17.36 -8.90 19.67
C GLY A 173 18.83 -8.93 20.05
N THR A 174 19.68 -9.58 19.27
CA THR A 174 21.12 -9.63 19.53
C THR A 174 21.89 -8.40 19.06
N HIS A 175 21.23 -7.51 18.31
CA HIS A 175 21.80 -6.29 17.77
C HIS A 175 21.46 -5.08 18.64
N ASP A 176 22.40 -4.15 18.83
CA ASP A 176 22.20 -2.95 19.67
C ASP A 176 21.09 -2.02 19.15
N ARG A 177 20.93 -1.96 17.83
CA ARG A 177 19.86 -1.24 17.12
C ARG A 177 18.52 -1.97 16.98
N THR A 178 18.27 -3.09 17.67
CA THR A 178 17.00 -3.82 17.51
C THR A 178 15.76 -2.95 17.74
N ARG A 179 15.76 -2.09 18.77
CA ARG A 179 14.64 -1.17 19.04
C ARG A 179 14.42 -0.20 17.88
N ASP A 180 15.49 0.51 17.49
CA ASP A 180 15.45 1.52 16.43
C ASP A 180 15.01 0.90 15.10
N ALA A 181 15.50 -0.30 14.77
CA ALA A 181 15.14 -1.03 13.56
C ALA A 181 13.67 -1.42 13.54
N ALA A 182 13.16 -1.92 14.68
CA ALA A 182 11.77 -2.31 14.79
C ALA A 182 10.83 -1.10 14.65
N GLU A 183 11.14 0.04 15.30
CA GLU A 183 10.41 1.30 15.10
C GLU A 183 10.46 1.76 13.65
N PHE A 184 11.65 1.75 13.03
CA PHE A 184 11.83 2.15 11.64
C PHE A 184 10.96 1.34 10.68
N LEU A 185 10.91 0.01 10.85
CA LEU A 185 10.07 -0.87 10.04
C LEU A 185 8.57 -0.56 10.20
N VAL A 186 8.11 -0.26 11.42
CA VAL A 186 6.71 0.14 11.66
C VAL A 186 6.41 1.49 11.02
N GLU A 187 7.26 2.49 11.25
CA GLU A 187 7.01 3.86 10.78
C GLU A 187 7.01 3.95 9.25
N ARG A 188 7.98 3.29 8.61
CA ARG A 188 8.18 3.36 7.15
C ARG A 188 7.36 2.29 6.41
N GLY A 189 7.27 1.07 6.94
CA GLY A 189 6.51 -0.02 6.32
C GLY A 189 5.02 0.30 6.07
N ALA A 190 4.42 1.19 6.88
CA ALA A 190 3.00 1.52 6.82
C ALA A 190 2.58 2.46 5.67
N GLY A 191 3.49 2.99 4.85
CA GLY A 191 3.11 3.93 3.80
C GLY A 191 4.18 4.43 2.84
N THR A 192 5.42 3.93 2.91
CA THR A 192 6.50 4.32 2.02
C THR A 192 6.55 3.44 0.77
N ARG A 193 7.21 3.91 -0.28
CA ARG A 193 7.51 3.08 -1.46
C ARG A 193 8.41 1.91 -1.02
N GLY A 194 8.04 0.68 -1.36
CA GLY A 194 8.72 -0.53 -0.88
C GLY A 194 8.37 -0.98 0.54
N GLY A 195 7.49 -0.26 1.25
CA GLY A 195 6.91 -0.74 2.51
C GLY A 195 5.90 -1.87 2.28
N SER A 196 5.71 -2.72 3.28
CA SER A 196 4.78 -3.86 3.22
C SER A 196 4.13 -4.10 4.59
N PRO A 197 2.94 -4.73 4.64
CA PRO A 197 2.36 -5.21 5.90
C PRO A 197 3.31 -6.11 6.69
N GLN A 198 4.13 -6.91 6.01
CA GLN A 198 5.09 -7.82 6.62
C GLN A 198 6.23 -7.08 7.32
N ASN A 199 6.70 -5.96 6.77
CA ASN A 199 7.66 -5.08 7.44
C ASN A 199 7.09 -4.52 8.74
N VAL A 200 5.85 -4.03 8.70
CA VAL A 200 5.15 -3.54 9.90
C VAL A 200 5.00 -4.65 10.94
N LEU A 201 4.59 -5.86 10.51
CA LEU A 201 4.42 -7.01 11.39
C LEU A 201 5.74 -7.45 12.04
N ALA A 202 6.86 -7.46 11.31
CA ALA A 202 8.16 -7.78 11.85
C ALA A 202 8.60 -6.76 12.92
N GLY A 203 8.38 -5.47 12.65
CA GLY A 203 8.65 -4.40 13.61
C GLY A 203 7.82 -4.53 14.89
N ILE A 204 6.49 -4.62 14.80
CA ILE A 204 5.63 -4.67 16.01
C ILE A 204 5.86 -5.92 16.85
N ARG A 205 6.08 -7.09 16.22
CA ARG A 205 6.37 -8.33 16.96
C ARG A 205 7.68 -8.23 17.71
N THR A 206 8.67 -7.55 17.12
CA THR A 206 9.96 -7.30 17.77
C THR A 206 9.83 -6.35 18.96
N LEU A 207 9.10 -5.24 18.78
CA LEU A 207 8.82 -4.31 19.87
C LEU A 207 8.09 -5.02 21.02
N GLU A 208 7.13 -5.90 20.71
CA GLU A 208 6.35 -6.62 21.73
C GLU A 208 7.14 -7.72 22.45
N SER A 209 7.98 -8.47 21.74
CA SER A 209 8.63 -9.67 22.29
C SER A 209 10.06 -9.45 22.78
N LEU A 210 10.76 -8.45 22.25
CA LEU A 210 12.21 -8.28 22.46
C LEU A 210 12.58 -6.93 23.08
N VAL A 211 11.67 -5.96 23.11
CA VAL A 211 11.89 -4.65 23.74
C VAL A 211 11.03 -4.54 25.00
N PRO A 212 11.53 -5.01 26.17
CA PRO A 212 10.81 -4.84 27.42
C PRO A 212 10.58 -3.34 27.69
N ASP A 213 9.44 -3.03 28.30
CA ASP A 213 9.05 -1.66 28.68
C ASP A 213 8.90 -0.67 27.51
N TYR A 214 8.60 -1.14 26.30
CA TYR A 214 8.26 -0.24 25.19
C TYR A 214 7.01 0.60 25.52
N ASP A 215 7.15 1.92 25.45
CA ASP A 215 6.19 2.91 25.98
C ASP A 215 5.50 3.74 24.88
N ASN A 216 6.10 3.87 23.70
CA ASN A 216 5.59 4.71 22.61
C ASN A 216 4.55 4.00 21.71
N TRP A 217 3.73 3.13 22.30
CA TRP A 217 2.71 2.35 21.60
C TRP A 217 1.67 3.19 20.85
N PRO A 218 1.14 4.32 21.37
CA PRO A 218 0.14 5.11 20.64
C PRO A 218 0.64 5.57 19.26
N ARG A 219 1.93 5.97 19.18
CA ARG A 219 2.57 6.32 17.90
C ARG A 219 2.77 5.12 16.99
N MET A 220 3.18 3.97 17.52
CA MET A 220 3.34 2.76 16.68
C MET A 220 1.99 2.30 16.13
N LEU A 221 0.94 2.29 16.95
CA LEU A 221 -0.42 1.95 16.54
C LEU A 221 -0.95 2.90 15.45
N MET A 222 -0.58 4.18 15.51
CA MET A 222 -0.87 5.17 14.46
C MET A 222 -0.33 4.75 13.09
N HIS A 223 0.88 4.18 13.04
CA HIS A 223 1.46 3.65 11.81
C HIS A 223 0.82 2.31 11.41
N VAL A 224 0.71 1.37 12.35
CA VAL A 224 0.07 0.06 12.12
C VAL A 224 -1.33 0.20 11.52
N GLY A 225 -2.15 1.07 12.10
CA GLY A 225 -3.50 1.37 11.62
C GLY A 225 -3.55 1.96 10.21
N ARG A 226 -2.51 2.67 9.79
CA ARG A 226 -2.42 3.32 8.47
C ARG A 226 -1.87 2.41 7.38
N THR A 227 -1.32 1.25 7.74
CA THR A 227 -0.81 0.26 6.77
C THR A 227 -1.84 0.02 5.68
N ARG A 228 -1.38 0.09 4.42
CA ARG A 228 -2.23 -0.16 3.24
C ARG A 228 -2.56 -1.65 3.12
N GLY A 229 -3.65 -1.94 2.42
CA GLY A 229 -4.08 -3.30 2.16
C GLY A 229 -4.83 -3.96 3.33
N ASP A 230 -5.46 -5.08 2.99
CA ASP A 230 -6.16 -5.95 3.93
C ASP A 230 -5.13 -6.93 4.51
N SER A 231 -4.98 -6.91 5.84
CA SER A 231 -4.01 -7.75 6.54
C SER A 231 -4.62 -8.23 7.84
N GLU A 232 -5.07 -9.49 7.83
CA GLU A 232 -5.70 -10.14 8.99
C GLU A 232 -4.76 -10.09 10.21
N ALA A 233 -3.46 -10.34 10.03
CA ALA A 233 -2.50 -10.29 11.12
C ALA A 233 -2.35 -8.87 11.75
N ILE A 234 -2.50 -7.80 10.95
CA ILE A 234 -2.51 -6.43 11.49
C ILE A 234 -3.82 -6.18 12.25
N ASP A 235 -4.94 -6.65 11.71
CA ASP A 235 -6.26 -6.49 12.33
C ASP A 235 -6.32 -7.26 13.67
N GLU A 236 -5.79 -8.48 13.72
CA GLU A 236 -5.64 -9.29 14.93
C GLU A 236 -4.76 -8.58 15.96
N PHE A 237 -3.61 -8.04 15.55
CA PHE A 237 -2.73 -7.31 16.46
C PHE A 237 -3.44 -6.10 17.09
N LEU A 238 -4.11 -5.27 16.27
CA LEU A 238 -4.85 -4.11 16.75
C LEU A 238 -5.99 -4.52 17.69
N THR A 239 -6.72 -5.58 17.35
CA THR A 239 -7.83 -6.09 18.18
C THR A 239 -7.32 -6.66 19.50
N GLY A 240 -6.18 -7.37 19.49
CA GLY A 240 -5.49 -7.84 20.68
C GLY A 240 -5.08 -6.68 21.60
N LYS A 241 -4.41 -5.65 21.06
CA LYS A 241 -4.04 -4.45 21.83
C LYS A 241 -5.26 -3.70 22.37
N ALA A 242 -6.37 -3.68 21.64
CA ALA A 242 -7.63 -3.08 22.09
C ALA A 242 -8.26 -3.83 23.29
N ALA A 243 -8.14 -5.16 23.31
CA ALA A 243 -8.72 -6.02 24.34
C ALA A 243 -7.82 -6.14 25.59
N GLU A 244 -6.51 -6.26 25.41
CA GLU A 244 -5.57 -6.69 26.45
C GLU A 244 -4.63 -5.58 26.95
N GLY A 245 -4.63 -4.40 26.34
CA GLY A 245 -3.73 -3.31 26.73
C GLY A 245 -3.98 -2.82 28.17
N SER A 246 -2.97 -2.77 29.02
CA SER A 246 -3.12 -2.26 30.39
C SER A 246 -3.26 -0.74 30.43
N ASP A 247 -2.71 -0.04 29.44
CA ASP A 247 -2.76 1.41 29.31
C ASP A 247 -4.06 1.84 28.59
N PRO A 248 -4.89 2.72 29.20
CA PRO A 248 -6.13 3.20 28.60
C PRO A 248 -5.95 3.91 27.25
N LEU A 249 -4.91 4.73 27.09
CA LEU A 249 -4.61 5.44 25.85
C LEU A 249 -4.19 4.48 24.75
N VAL A 250 -3.38 3.47 25.07
CA VAL A 250 -3.00 2.40 24.12
C VAL A 250 -4.23 1.64 23.65
N ARG A 251 -5.11 1.24 24.58
CA ARG A 251 -6.37 0.56 24.24
C ARG A 251 -7.26 1.41 23.34
N ALA A 252 -7.49 2.66 23.70
CA ALA A 252 -8.31 3.58 22.91
C ALA A 252 -7.72 3.81 21.51
N THR A 253 -6.41 3.96 21.42
CA THR A 253 -5.70 4.12 20.14
C THR A 253 -5.83 2.87 19.27
N ALA A 254 -5.65 1.68 19.84
CA ALA A 254 -5.82 0.42 19.11
C ALA A 254 -7.27 0.24 18.61
N ARG A 255 -8.26 0.53 19.46
CA ARG A 255 -9.69 0.53 19.09
C ARG A 255 -9.99 1.48 17.94
N TYR A 256 -9.50 2.71 18.01
CA TYR A 256 -9.68 3.71 16.95
C TYR A 256 -9.13 3.22 15.61
N TYR A 257 -7.90 2.70 15.59
CA TYR A 257 -7.27 2.26 14.35
C TYR A 257 -7.88 0.96 13.80
N ALA A 258 -8.31 0.04 14.66
CA ALA A 258 -9.08 -1.13 14.25
C ALA A 258 -10.42 -0.73 13.61
N ALA A 259 -11.17 0.17 14.27
CA ALA A 259 -12.42 0.70 13.74
C ALA A 259 -12.22 1.45 12.41
N SER A 260 -11.14 2.24 12.30
CA SER A 260 -10.80 3.00 11.08
C SER A 260 -10.40 2.10 9.91
N ARG A 261 -9.79 0.94 10.17
CA ARG A 261 -9.51 -0.06 9.13
C ARG A 261 -10.80 -0.70 8.63
N LEU A 262 -11.68 -1.14 9.53
CA LEU A 262 -13.00 -1.65 9.15
C LEU A 262 -13.83 -0.61 8.42
N ALA A 263 -13.84 0.64 8.89
CA ALA A 263 -14.61 1.72 8.27
C ALA A 263 -14.25 1.91 6.78
N ARG A 264 -12.95 1.81 6.45
CA ARG A 264 -12.45 1.91 5.07
C ARG A 264 -12.85 0.71 4.21
N SER A 265 -13.00 -0.48 4.79
CA SER A 265 -13.37 -1.69 4.04
C SER A 265 -14.88 -1.87 3.84
N ILE A 266 -15.73 -1.15 4.58
CA ILE A 266 -17.21 -1.25 4.44
C ILE A 266 -17.66 -1.02 2.99
N ASN A 267 -17.10 -0.01 2.31
CA ASN A 267 -17.56 0.33 0.96
C ASN A 267 -17.12 -0.68 -0.10
N SER A 268 -16.02 -1.40 0.12
CA SER A 268 -15.55 -2.48 -0.76
C SER A 268 -16.11 -3.86 -0.39
N ALA A 269 -16.70 -4.01 0.80
CA ALA A 269 -17.29 -5.27 1.24
C ALA A 269 -18.53 -5.65 0.38
N PRO A 270 -18.81 -6.97 0.23
CA PRO A 270 -20.04 -7.47 -0.37
C PRO A 270 -21.29 -6.85 0.27
N ASP A 271 -22.32 -6.61 -0.54
CA ASP A 271 -23.55 -5.91 -0.12
C ASP A 271 -24.20 -6.54 1.13
N ASP A 272 -24.20 -7.88 1.23
CA ASP A 272 -24.75 -8.66 2.34
C ASP A 272 -23.87 -8.67 3.60
N GLU A 273 -22.59 -8.33 3.48
CA GLU A 273 -21.65 -8.25 4.60
C GLU A 273 -21.48 -6.82 5.15
N ARG A 274 -21.77 -5.77 4.36
CA ARG A 274 -21.55 -4.37 4.75
C ARG A 274 -22.16 -4.01 6.11
N GLY A 275 -23.35 -4.52 6.40
CA GLY A 275 -24.04 -4.29 7.67
C GLY A 275 -23.26 -4.83 8.87
N ALA A 276 -22.77 -6.07 8.77
CA ALA A 276 -22.00 -6.71 9.83
C ALA A 276 -20.63 -6.06 10.03
N VAL A 277 -19.96 -5.67 8.94
CA VAL A 277 -18.67 -4.94 9.01
C VAL A 277 -18.88 -3.57 9.69
N ARG A 278 -19.96 -2.86 9.37
CA ARG A 278 -20.32 -1.60 10.03
C ARG A 278 -20.56 -1.76 11.51
N GLU A 279 -21.33 -2.77 11.92
CA GLU A 279 -21.63 -3.04 13.32
C GLU A 279 -20.34 -3.29 14.12
N ARG A 280 -19.45 -4.14 13.61
CA ARG A 280 -18.13 -4.38 14.21
C ARG A 280 -17.28 -3.10 14.34
N ALA A 281 -17.31 -2.23 13.33
CA ALA A 281 -16.60 -0.95 13.37
C ALA A 281 -17.18 -0.03 14.46
N LEU A 282 -18.51 0.03 14.60
CA LEU A 282 -19.19 0.79 15.64
C LEU A 282 -18.87 0.25 17.05
N ASP A 283 -18.83 -1.07 17.23
CA ASP A 283 -18.51 -1.69 18.52
C ASP A 283 -17.09 -1.36 18.98
N LEU A 284 -16.13 -1.40 18.05
CA LEU A 284 -14.76 -1.00 18.32
C LEU A 284 -14.67 0.49 18.67
N ALA A 285 -15.37 1.36 17.94
CA ALA A 285 -15.32 2.80 18.15
C ALA A 285 -16.07 3.29 19.39
N SER A 286 -17.20 2.67 19.75
CA SER A 286 -18.10 3.20 20.77
C SER A 286 -17.52 3.08 22.17
N GLY A 287 -17.47 4.19 22.91
CA GLY A 287 -16.87 4.29 24.23
C GLY A 287 -15.37 4.06 24.24
N LEU A 288 -14.67 4.35 23.12
CA LEU A 288 -13.21 4.22 23.09
C LEU A 288 -12.53 5.25 24.02
N SER A 289 -13.15 6.40 24.25
CA SER A 289 -12.61 7.51 25.07
C SER A 289 -13.00 7.45 26.54
N ALA A 290 -13.78 6.45 26.96
CA ALA A 290 -14.37 6.39 28.29
C ALA A 290 -13.32 6.46 29.42
N GLY A 291 -13.40 7.51 30.24
CA GLY A 291 -12.51 7.79 31.37
C GLY A 291 -11.20 8.48 31.01
N ILE A 292 -11.00 8.82 29.74
CA ILE A 292 -9.82 9.51 29.18
C ILE A 292 -10.23 10.50 28.08
N GLU A 293 -11.42 11.09 28.20
CA GLU A 293 -12.06 11.89 27.17
C GLU A 293 -11.22 13.09 26.72
N ASP A 294 -10.50 13.71 27.67
CA ASP A 294 -9.68 14.91 27.48
C ASP A 294 -8.22 14.59 27.10
N GLU A 295 -7.82 13.31 27.08
CA GLU A 295 -6.45 12.93 26.70
C GLU A 295 -6.19 13.24 25.22
N GLU A 296 -4.98 13.72 24.94
CA GLU A 296 -4.56 14.06 23.58
C GLU A 296 -4.42 12.78 22.73
N PHE A 297 -5.10 12.76 21.58
CA PHE A 297 -5.00 11.67 20.65
C PHE A 297 -3.78 11.81 19.73
N VAL A 298 -3.03 10.73 19.57
CA VAL A 298 -1.88 10.69 18.64
C VAL A 298 -2.38 10.63 17.19
N ALA A 299 -2.63 11.81 16.62
CA ALA A 299 -2.94 12.00 15.21
C ALA A 299 -1.94 12.94 14.51
N LYS A 300 -1.58 12.60 13.27
CA LYS A 300 -1.14 13.60 12.29
C LYS A 300 -2.38 14.22 11.66
N GLY A 301 -3.05 15.10 12.39
CA GLY A 301 -4.02 16.04 11.83
C GLY A 301 -3.35 17.39 11.61
N ARG A 302 -3.70 18.10 10.54
CA ARG A 302 -3.47 19.54 10.46
C ARG A 302 -4.81 20.24 10.42
N ASP A 303 -4.94 21.38 11.09
CA ASP A 303 -6.11 22.24 10.95
C ASP A 303 -6.14 22.89 9.55
N ALA A 304 -7.19 23.67 9.26
CA ALA A 304 -7.34 24.34 7.96
C ALA A 304 -6.20 25.34 7.68
N GLU A 305 -5.54 25.80 8.75
CA GLU A 305 -4.39 26.71 8.74
C GLU A 305 -3.03 26.00 8.66
N GLY A 306 -3.03 24.66 8.70
CA GLY A 306 -1.83 23.84 8.61
C GLY A 306 -1.09 23.62 9.93
N ASN A 307 -1.60 24.05 11.09
CA ASN A 307 -1.04 23.72 12.39
C ASN A 307 -1.38 22.28 12.77
N PRO A 308 -0.57 21.60 13.60
CA PRO A 308 -0.96 20.32 14.18
C PRO A 308 -2.32 20.44 14.86
N ALA A 309 -3.32 19.72 14.36
CA ALA A 309 -4.63 19.66 15.01
C ALA A 309 -4.47 18.79 16.25
N THR A 310 -4.44 19.42 17.43
CA THR A 310 -4.59 18.70 18.71
C THR A 310 -6.06 18.30 18.83
N GLN A 311 -6.34 17.00 18.83
CA GLN A 311 -7.68 16.45 19.04
C GLN A 311 -7.66 15.62 20.31
N THR A 312 -8.74 15.69 21.10
CA THR A 312 -8.89 14.80 22.26
C THR A 312 -9.43 13.43 21.82
N LEU A 313 -9.37 12.44 22.71
CA LEU A 313 -9.98 11.14 22.47
C LEU A 313 -11.50 11.22 22.24
N ALA A 314 -12.20 12.11 22.95
CA ALA A 314 -13.63 12.33 22.74
C ALA A 314 -13.93 12.91 21.34
N ASP A 315 -13.07 13.82 20.84
CA ASP A 315 -13.22 14.36 19.49
C ASP A 315 -13.08 13.27 18.44
N VAL A 316 -12.03 12.45 18.53
CA VAL A 316 -11.79 11.41 17.52
C VAL A 316 -12.81 10.27 17.60
N GLU A 317 -13.34 9.96 18.79
CA GLU A 317 -14.46 9.02 18.94
C GLU A 317 -15.71 9.52 18.21
N ARG A 318 -16.10 10.78 18.45
CA ARG A 318 -17.23 11.40 17.76
C ARG A 318 -17.04 11.36 16.24
N ASP A 319 -15.86 11.73 15.76
CA ASP A 319 -15.57 11.86 14.34
C ASP A 319 -15.56 10.48 13.63
N ILE A 320 -14.99 9.44 14.24
CA ILE A 320 -15.01 8.09 13.66
C ILE A 320 -16.41 7.48 13.69
N LEU A 321 -17.18 7.69 14.76
CA LEU A 321 -18.57 7.25 14.83
C LEU A 321 -19.43 7.93 13.75
N ALA A 322 -19.24 9.23 13.53
CA ALA A 322 -19.90 9.97 12.46
C ALA A 322 -19.50 9.42 11.08
N THR A 323 -18.21 9.15 10.87
CA THR A 323 -17.72 8.55 9.62
C THR A 323 -18.37 7.19 9.34
N ILE A 324 -18.38 6.28 10.33
CA ILE A 324 -18.95 4.94 10.17
C ILE A 324 -20.47 5.00 9.90
N ARG A 325 -21.19 5.88 10.59
CA ARG A 325 -22.66 6.02 10.45
C ARG A 325 -23.06 6.71 9.16
N TYR A 326 -22.34 7.76 8.77
CA TYR A 326 -22.81 8.72 7.77
C TYR A 326 -22.05 8.72 6.45
N ALA A 327 -20.81 8.22 6.43
CA ALA A 327 -19.93 8.26 5.26
C ALA A 327 -19.61 6.85 4.69
N THR A 328 -20.49 5.88 4.92
CA THR A 328 -20.35 4.50 4.40
C THR A 328 -21.60 4.05 3.65
N VAL A 329 -21.44 3.19 2.63
CA VAL A 329 -22.53 2.72 1.77
C VAL A 329 -23.53 1.88 2.57
N GLY A 330 -24.79 2.30 2.59
CA GLY A 330 -25.85 1.69 3.42
C GLY A 330 -25.96 2.30 4.83
N GLY A 331 -25.15 3.30 5.15
CA GLY A 331 -25.36 4.19 6.29
C GLY A 331 -26.49 5.20 6.02
N SER A 332 -26.85 5.99 7.03
CA SER A 332 -27.77 7.12 6.86
C SER A 332 -27.00 8.36 6.43
N VAL A 333 -27.62 9.35 5.82
CA VAL A 333 -26.96 10.66 5.62
C VAL A 333 -27.15 11.49 6.91
N SER A 334 -26.12 12.21 7.35
CA SER A 334 -26.24 13.16 8.47
C SER A 334 -27.27 14.24 8.09
N ASP A 335 -28.06 14.70 9.05
CA ASP A 335 -28.90 15.88 8.79
C ASP A 335 -27.97 17.11 8.72
N PHE A 336 -28.05 17.84 7.61
CA PHE A 336 -27.31 19.09 7.43
C PHE A 336 -28.15 20.06 6.63
N ALA A 337 -27.94 21.34 6.93
CA ALA A 337 -28.54 22.45 6.20
C ALA A 337 -27.47 23.51 5.92
N GLY A 338 -27.71 24.29 4.88
CA GLY A 338 -26.87 25.41 4.54
C GLY A 338 -27.62 26.45 3.71
N THR A 339 -27.05 27.64 3.70
CA THR A 339 -27.55 28.74 2.88
C THR A 339 -27.14 28.54 1.43
N ARG A 340 -28.13 28.50 0.54
CA ARG A 340 -27.92 28.52 -0.91
C ARG A 340 -27.40 29.88 -1.38
N LEU A 341 -26.90 29.94 -2.61
CA LEU A 341 -26.40 31.18 -3.23
C LEU A 341 -27.46 32.29 -3.36
N ASP A 342 -28.75 31.93 -3.37
CA ASP A 342 -29.88 32.86 -3.38
C ASP A 342 -30.34 33.30 -1.97
N GLY A 343 -29.63 32.88 -0.91
CA GLY A 343 -29.91 33.23 0.47
C GLY A 343 -30.98 32.37 1.14
N VAL A 344 -31.51 31.35 0.44
CA VAL A 344 -32.52 30.43 1.00
C VAL A 344 -31.83 29.32 1.80
N GLU A 345 -32.27 29.10 3.04
CA GLU A 345 -31.87 27.93 3.83
C GLU A 345 -32.43 26.65 3.20
N GLN A 346 -31.57 25.64 3.05
CA GLN A 346 -31.93 24.34 2.47
C GLN A 346 -31.29 23.22 3.27
N GLY A 347 -32.11 22.26 3.71
CA GLY A 347 -31.68 21.03 4.38
C GLY A 347 -31.69 19.82 3.45
N ILE A 348 -30.88 18.81 3.77
CA ILE A 348 -30.91 17.53 3.06
C ILE A 348 -32.24 16.80 3.23
N ALA A 349 -32.92 16.99 4.37
CA ALA A 349 -34.22 16.42 4.68
C ALA A 349 -35.34 16.91 3.73
N ASP A 350 -35.18 18.09 3.12
CA ASP A 350 -36.16 18.65 2.18
C ASP A 350 -36.28 17.82 0.89
N PHE A 351 -35.26 17.01 0.59
CA PHE A 351 -35.24 16.10 -0.55
C PHE A 351 -35.74 14.68 -0.21
N GLY A 352 -36.43 14.52 0.92
CA GLY A 352 -36.95 13.24 1.38
C GLY A 352 -37.74 12.48 0.31
N GLY A 353 -37.39 11.21 0.10
CA GLY A 353 -38.03 10.34 -0.90
C GLY A 353 -37.46 10.47 -2.32
N GLN A 354 -36.48 11.35 -2.55
CA GLN A 354 -35.78 11.49 -3.83
C GLN A 354 -34.40 10.83 -3.79
N VAL A 355 -33.88 10.48 -4.97
CA VAL A 355 -32.46 10.15 -5.14
C VAL A 355 -31.71 11.48 -5.27
N VAL A 356 -30.79 11.73 -4.35
CA VAL A 356 -30.01 12.99 -4.29
C VAL A 356 -28.55 12.68 -4.56
N LEU A 357 -27.95 13.40 -5.50
CA LEU A 357 -26.51 13.45 -5.70
C LEU A 357 -25.96 14.69 -4.99
N VAL A 358 -25.11 14.48 -4.00
CA VAL A 358 -24.38 15.56 -3.32
C VAL A 358 -22.96 15.58 -3.87
N ASP A 359 -22.56 16.72 -4.44
CA ASP A 359 -21.24 16.92 -5.05
C ASP A 359 -20.48 18.04 -4.33
N PHE A 360 -19.33 17.68 -3.75
CA PHE A 360 -18.45 18.62 -3.06
C PHE A 360 -17.36 19.11 -4.03
N TRP A 361 -17.39 20.39 -4.36
CA TRP A 361 -16.43 21.01 -5.28
C TRP A 361 -15.97 22.38 -4.76
N ALA A 362 -14.95 22.94 -5.42
CA ALA A 362 -14.45 24.27 -5.09
C ALA A 362 -14.12 25.08 -6.36
N THR A 363 -14.27 26.40 -6.30
CA THR A 363 -14.03 27.33 -7.42
C THR A 363 -12.58 27.40 -7.88
N TRP A 364 -11.65 26.86 -7.11
CA TRP A 364 -10.24 26.73 -7.46
C TRP A 364 -9.86 25.31 -7.92
N CYS A 365 -10.79 24.34 -7.83
CA CYS A 365 -10.55 22.96 -8.23
C CYS A 365 -10.75 22.79 -9.74
N GLY A 366 -9.65 22.86 -10.51
CA GLY A 366 -9.67 22.70 -11.97
C GLY A 366 -10.43 21.45 -12.46
N PRO A 367 -10.13 20.24 -11.93
CA PRO A 367 -10.87 19.03 -12.29
C PRO A 367 -12.37 19.12 -11.98
N CYS A 368 -12.74 19.72 -10.85
CA CYS A 368 -14.13 19.85 -10.45
C CYS A 368 -14.92 20.74 -11.44
N ILE A 369 -14.34 21.90 -11.83
CA ILE A 369 -14.96 22.82 -12.79
C ILE A 369 -15.16 22.14 -14.16
N ALA A 370 -14.17 21.35 -14.60
CA ALA A 370 -14.26 20.62 -15.87
C ALA A 370 -15.39 19.56 -15.88
N GLY A 371 -15.78 19.05 -14.71
CA GLY A 371 -16.85 18.08 -14.55
C GLY A 371 -18.26 18.68 -14.52
N LEU A 372 -18.40 20.01 -14.39
CA LEU A 372 -19.71 20.66 -14.31
C LEU A 372 -20.42 20.68 -15.68
N PRO A 373 -21.76 20.55 -15.72
CA PRO A 373 -22.53 20.70 -16.95
C PRO A 373 -22.27 22.05 -17.63
N LYS A 374 -22.18 22.05 -18.97
CA LYS A 374 -21.95 23.26 -19.78
C LYS A 374 -23.22 24.06 -20.02
#